data_AF-A0A239LDW3-F1
#
_entry.id   AF-A0A239LDW3-F1
#
_cell.length_a   1.000
_cell.length_b   1.000
_cell.length_c   1.000
_cell.angle_alpha   90.00
_cell.angle_beta   90.00
_cell.angle_gamma   90.00
#
_symmetry.space_group_name_H-M   'P 1'
#
loop_
_entity.id
_entity.type
_entity.pdbx_description
1 polymer ?
#
loop_
_entity_poly.entity_id
_entity_poly.type
_entity_poly.pdbx_seq_one_letter_code
_entity_poly.pdbx_strand_id
1 'polypeptide(L)'
;MIPIQNIYYLLCYAWNKLDEKDHVKVDGDDLTNLVDLFAKILINGTRILLKRGLDSNYKTKVETINGVKGKIDFGTSLKRNQFAQLQATCEFDEFSSDVVTNQILVATMHSILRIETVDKELKKQIRGLILRFPEVSHIALSKNHFESVRLHRNNQFYGFLLDVCKIIFDSILPAENKGEYSFIDFTKDERKMNQLFEHFIFNFYRQHYSKSQVRRDHIKWQFTSTNDIDHKYIPQMKTDITIERNGQKTIIDAKYYKETLSSFYDTEKVKSVNLYQIFSYLLNQRDGTEGSSKTKGILLYPTIDKEYNLVYQYDKHPIQIRTVDLNQHWTLIEERLMKILS
;
A
#
# COMPACT_ATOMS: atom_id res chain seq x y z
N MET A 1 4.98 -6.32 -21.11
CA MET A 1 5.38 -5.62 -19.87
C MET A 1 4.17 -4.84 -19.39
N ILE A 2 3.89 -4.78 -18.08
CA ILE A 2 2.73 -4.03 -17.57
C ILE A 2 2.98 -2.53 -17.73
N PRO A 3 2.07 -1.75 -18.35
CA PRO A 3 2.20 -0.30 -18.44
C PRO A 3 2.33 0.37 -17.06
N ILE A 4 3.20 1.39 -16.96
CA ILE A 4 3.44 2.13 -15.70
C ILE A 4 2.15 2.77 -15.18
N GLN A 5 1.29 3.25 -16.08
CA GLN A 5 -0.04 3.76 -15.74
C GLN A 5 -0.92 2.71 -15.05
N ASN A 6 -0.88 1.45 -15.50
CA ASN A 6 -1.64 0.38 -14.87
C ASN A 6 -1.08 0.06 -13.48
N ILE A 7 0.24 0.10 -13.29
CA ILE A 7 0.86 -0.05 -11.96
C ILE A 7 0.36 1.04 -11.01
N TYR A 8 0.26 2.29 -11.48
CA TYR A 8 -0.29 3.39 -10.70
C TYR A 8 -1.73 3.09 -10.24
N TYR A 9 -2.59 2.64 -11.15
CA TYR A 9 -3.96 2.28 -10.79
C TYR A 9 -4.03 1.11 -9.80
N LEU A 10 -3.22 0.07 -9.97
CA LEU A 10 -3.12 -1.04 -9.00
C LEU A 10 -2.78 -0.53 -7.60
N LEU A 11 -1.82 0.40 -7.49
CA LEU A 11 -1.43 1.01 -6.21
C LEU A 11 -2.56 1.84 -5.60
N CYS A 12 -3.23 2.68 -6.38
CA CYS A 12 -4.37 3.48 -5.92
C CYS A 12 -5.49 2.61 -5.34
N TYR A 13 -5.82 1.50 -6.01
CA TYR A 13 -6.79 0.53 -5.49
C TYR A 13 -6.25 -0.21 -4.27
N ALA A 14 -5.01 -0.73 -4.30
CA ALA A 14 -4.43 -1.50 -3.21
C ALA A 14 -4.32 -0.72 -1.89
N TRP A 15 -4.14 0.60 -1.96
CA TRP A 15 -4.13 1.49 -0.79
C TRP A 15 -5.49 2.08 -0.42
N ASN A 16 -6.55 1.74 -1.19
CA ASN A 16 -7.90 2.28 -1.00
C ASN A 16 -7.94 3.81 -1.09
N LYS A 17 -7.29 4.36 -2.13
CA LYS A 17 -7.11 5.80 -2.40
C LYS A 17 -7.59 6.19 -3.79
N LEU A 18 -8.74 5.66 -4.22
CA LEU A 18 -9.28 5.92 -5.56
C LEU A 18 -9.63 7.38 -5.80
N ASP A 19 -10.12 8.11 -4.79
CA ASP A 19 -10.42 9.53 -4.93
C ASP A 19 -9.16 10.32 -5.34
N GLU A 20 -7.97 9.82 -4.99
CA GLU A 20 -6.69 10.42 -5.33
C GLU A 20 -6.22 10.11 -6.77
N LYS A 21 -6.86 9.16 -7.46
CA LYS A 21 -6.62 8.82 -8.88
C LYS A 21 -6.87 10.03 -9.77
N ASP A 22 -7.93 10.80 -9.49
CA ASP A 22 -8.30 11.98 -10.28
C ASP A 22 -7.52 13.23 -9.86
N HIS A 23 -7.00 13.24 -8.62
CA HIS A 23 -6.22 14.35 -8.08
C HIS A 23 -4.77 14.37 -8.58
N VAL A 24 -4.20 13.19 -8.90
CA VAL A 24 -2.86 13.06 -9.45
C VAL A 24 -2.98 12.57 -10.89
N LYS A 25 -3.13 13.51 -11.82
CA LYS A 25 -3.05 13.19 -13.26
C LYS A 25 -1.65 12.72 -13.59
N VAL A 26 -1.53 11.43 -13.87
CA VAL A 26 -0.33 10.82 -14.42
C VAL A 26 -0.65 10.39 -15.84
N ASP A 27 -0.33 11.23 -16.82
CA ASP A 27 -0.38 10.82 -18.22
C ASP A 27 0.77 9.81 -18.45
N GLY A 28 0.38 8.61 -18.87
CA GLY A 28 1.26 7.43 -18.93
C GLY A 28 2.26 7.45 -20.09
N ASP A 29 2.00 8.26 -21.12
CA ASP A 29 2.74 8.22 -22.39
C ASP A 29 4.17 8.80 -22.27
N ASP A 30 4.44 9.60 -21.22
CA ASP A 30 5.73 10.29 -20.99
C ASP A 30 6.52 9.74 -19.79
N LEU A 31 6.24 8.51 -19.34
CA LEU A 31 6.94 7.91 -18.20
C LEU A 31 7.98 6.89 -18.65
N THR A 32 9.25 7.24 -18.49
CA THR A 32 10.39 6.39 -18.86
C THR A 32 10.64 5.29 -17.83
N ASN A 33 10.38 5.55 -16.55
CA ASN A 33 10.66 4.62 -15.47
C ASN A 33 9.68 4.76 -14.30
N LEU A 34 9.70 3.77 -13.41
CA LEU A 34 8.80 3.70 -12.26
C LEU A 34 9.14 4.75 -11.18
N VAL A 35 10.40 5.17 -11.06
CA VAL A 35 10.77 6.21 -10.08
C VAL A 35 10.24 7.59 -10.50
N ASP A 36 10.12 7.87 -11.80
CA ASP A 36 9.50 9.06 -12.36
C ASP A 36 8.01 9.09 -12.05
N LEU A 37 7.33 7.94 -12.09
CA LEU A 37 5.94 7.81 -11.63
C LEU A 37 5.83 8.26 -10.18
N PHE A 38 6.64 7.68 -9.29
CA PHE A 38 6.60 8.02 -7.87
C PHE A 38 6.98 9.47 -7.59
N ALA A 39 7.95 10.02 -8.32
CA ALA A 39 8.30 11.42 -8.27
C ALA A 39 7.13 12.31 -8.69
N LYS A 40 6.44 12.02 -9.81
CA LYS A 40 5.24 12.75 -10.24
C LYS A 40 4.12 12.68 -9.18
N ILE A 41 3.89 11.50 -8.60
CA ILE A 41 2.88 11.33 -7.53
C ILE A 41 3.23 12.19 -6.31
N LEU A 42 4.48 12.14 -5.84
CA LEU A 42 4.92 12.98 -4.72
C LEU A 42 4.83 14.46 -5.04
N ILE A 43 5.28 14.90 -6.23
CA ILE A 43 5.20 16.30 -6.65
C ILE A 43 3.75 16.81 -6.59
N ASN A 44 2.82 16.09 -7.21
CA ASN A 44 1.43 16.50 -7.27
C ASN A 44 0.75 16.40 -5.89
N GLY A 45 1.03 15.34 -5.14
CA GLY A 45 0.49 15.17 -3.80
C GLY A 45 0.99 16.21 -2.82
N THR A 46 2.28 16.51 -2.83
CA THR A 46 2.87 17.57 -2.01
C THR A 46 2.34 18.94 -2.39
N ARG A 47 2.06 19.23 -3.68
CA ARG A 47 1.38 20.48 -4.08
C ARG A 47 -0.02 20.60 -3.47
N ILE A 48 -0.77 19.50 -3.42
CA ILE A 48 -2.09 19.46 -2.79
C ILE A 48 -1.96 19.71 -1.28
N LEU A 49 -0.99 19.06 -0.62
CA LEU A 49 -0.71 19.28 0.80
C LEU A 49 -0.36 20.75 1.10
N LEU A 50 0.54 21.35 0.33
CA LEU A 50 0.91 22.75 0.52
C LEU A 50 -0.27 23.72 0.31
N LYS A 51 -1.26 23.36 -0.52
CA LYS A 51 -2.48 24.14 -0.70
C LYS A 51 -3.49 23.94 0.42
N ARG A 52 -3.62 22.72 0.94
CA ARG A 52 -4.57 22.37 2.02
C ARG A 52 -4.05 22.75 3.42
N GLY A 53 -2.74 22.88 3.56
CA GLY A 53 -2.04 23.05 4.84
C GLY A 53 -1.25 21.79 5.20
N LEU A 54 -0.01 21.99 5.66
CA LEU A 54 0.83 20.89 6.13
C LEU A 54 0.40 20.42 7.51
N ASP A 55 0.52 19.12 7.75
CA ASP A 55 0.36 18.52 9.07
C ASP A 55 1.27 19.23 10.07
N SER A 56 0.71 19.57 11.22
CA SER A 56 1.37 20.36 12.24
C SER A 56 0.85 19.92 13.60
N ASN A 57 1.74 19.82 14.57
CA ASN A 57 1.39 19.36 15.90
C ASN A 57 2.06 20.23 16.96
N TYR A 58 1.50 20.23 18.16
CA TYR A 58 2.12 20.87 19.31
C TYR A 58 3.32 20.05 19.76
N LYS A 59 4.49 20.70 19.76
CA LYS A 59 5.69 20.17 20.39
C LYS A 59 5.96 20.94 21.66
N THR A 60 6.09 20.22 22.76
CA THR A 60 6.54 20.79 24.02
C THR A 60 8.00 21.18 23.91
N LYS A 61 8.29 22.46 24.08
CA LYS A 61 9.63 23.05 24.00
C LYS A 61 10.01 23.57 25.37
N VAL A 62 11.23 23.26 25.79
CA VAL A 62 11.84 23.80 27.01
C VAL A 62 12.96 24.73 26.59
N GLU A 63 12.81 26.02 26.84
CA GLU A 63 13.76 27.05 26.40
C GLU A 63 13.95 28.12 27.48
N THR A 64 15.17 28.64 27.60
CA THR A 64 15.45 29.82 28.44
C THR A 64 15.16 31.07 27.63
N ILE A 65 14.17 31.86 28.07
CA ILE A 65 13.74 33.06 27.37
C ILE A 65 13.83 34.28 28.30
N ASN A 66 13.96 35.46 27.70
CA ASN A 66 13.84 36.73 28.42
C ASN A 66 12.35 36.97 28.71
N GLY A 67 11.90 36.67 29.92
CA GLY A 67 10.50 36.72 30.34
C GLY A 67 9.90 35.35 30.65
N VAL A 68 8.58 35.25 30.58
CA VAL A 68 7.82 34.04 30.93
C VAL A 68 6.84 33.70 29.81
N LYS A 69 6.87 32.44 29.37
CA LYS A 69 5.95 31.90 28.34
C LYS A 69 5.55 30.49 28.73
N GLY A 70 4.26 30.25 28.98
CA GLY A 70 3.79 28.94 29.45
C GLY A 70 4.20 28.65 30.90
N LYS A 71 4.67 27.43 31.17
CA LYS A 71 4.98 26.95 32.52
C LYS A 71 6.45 27.17 32.85
N ILE A 72 6.74 27.80 33.98
CA ILE A 72 8.12 28.01 34.44
C ILE A 72 8.67 26.72 35.07
N ASP A 73 9.86 26.28 34.64
CA ASP A 73 10.66 25.32 35.39
C ASP A 73 11.47 26.06 36.46
N PHE A 74 10.88 26.20 37.64
CA PHE A 74 11.51 26.84 38.78
C PHE A 74 12.79 26.12 39.22
N GLY A 75 12.85 24.79 39.11
CA GLY A 75 14.00 24.00 39.54
C GLY A 75 15.24 24.34 38.73
N THR A 76 15.12 24.32 37.40
CA THR A 76 16.23 24.67 36.50
C THR A 76 16.57 26.16 36.55
N SER A 77 15.55 27.03 36.61
CA SER A 77 15.73 28.49 36.61
C SER A 77 16.42 29.01 37.87
N LEU A 78 16.05 28.48 39.06
CA LEU A 78 16.69 28.84 40.33
C LEU A 78 18.12 28.32 40.42
N LYS A 79 18.37 27.05 40.03
CA LYS A 79 19.71 26.45 40.05
C LYS A 79 20.73 27.22 39.19
N ARG A 80 20.29 27.78 38.07
CA ARG A 80 21.13 28.54 37.13
C ARG A 80 21.09 30.05 37.37
N ASN A 81 20.42 30.51 38.44
CA ASN A 81 20.22 31.92 38.78
C ASN A 81 19.71 32.78 37.60
N GLN A 82 18.83 32.22 36.77
CA GLN A 82 18.39 32.85 35.52
C GLN A 82 17.53 34.09 35.76
N PHE A 83 16.78 34.12 36.86
CA PHE A 83 15.94 35.27 37.22
C PHE A 83 16.74 36.55 37.46
N ALA A 84 17.98 36.44 37.93
CA ALA A 84 18.88 37.59 38.09
C ALA A 84 19.26 38.23 36.74
N GLN A 85 19.15 37.47 35.65
CA GLN A 85 19.38 37.94 34.28
C GLN A 85 18.07 38.23 33.54
N LEU A 86 16.94 38.34 34.25
CA LEU A 86 15.59 38.50 33.70
C LEU A 86 15.19 37.38 32.74
N GLN A 87 15.73 36.18 32.95
CA GLN A 87 15.47 34.98 32.18
C GLN A 87 14.76 33.91 33.01
N ALA A 88 13.97 33.09 32.35
CA ALA A 88 13.41 31.89 32.94
C ALA A 88 13.46 30.73 31.94
N THR A 89 13.78 29.53 32.42
CA THR A 89 13.54 28.30 31.66
C THR A 89 12.05 28.00 31.72
N CYS A 90 11.40 28.06 30.56
CA CYS A 90 9.97 27.82 30.43
C CYS A 90 9.71 26.63 29.50
N GLU A 91 8.70 25.85 29.89
CA GLU A 91 8.09 24.77 29.12
C GLU A 91 6.79 25.30 28.50
N PHE A 92 6.71 25.31 27.17
CA PHE A 92 5.51 25.72 26.45
C PHE A 92 5.33 24.91 25.17
N ASP A 93 4.09 24.81 24.73
CA ASP A 93 3.76 24.11 23.49
C ASP A 93 3.85 25.06 22.29
N GLU A 94 4.65 24.69 21.30
CA GLU A 94 4.81 25.42 20.04
C GLU A 94 4.15 24.63 18.91
N PHE A 95 3.30 25.29 18.14
CA PHE A 95 2.66 24.68 16.97
C PHE A 95 3.67 24.64 15.82
N SER A 96 4.13 23.44 15.47
CA SER A 96 5.21 23.23 14.52
C SER A 96 4.82 22.25 13.42
N SER A 97 5.20 22.57 12.19
CA SER A 97 5.11 21.67 11.04
C SER A 97 6.29 20.69 10.96
N ASP A 98 7.24 20.74 11.90
CA ASP A 98 8.36 19.80 11.98
C ASP A 98 7.91 18.42 12.52
N VAL A 99 6.87 17.84 11.94
CA VAL A 99 6.32 16.55 12.33
C VAL A 99 6.91 15.42 11.48
N VAL A 100 6.93 14.21 12.01
CA VAL A 100 7.50 13.02 11.35
C VAL A 100 6.93 12.81 9.94
N THR A 101 5.65 13.10 9.73
CA THR A 101 4.98 13.01 8.42
C THR A 101 5.62 13.93 7.37
N ASN A 102 5.91 15.18 7.72
CA ASN A 102 6.60 16.14 6.84
C ASN A 102 8.09 15.83 6.70
N GLN A 103 8.75 15.39 7.78
CA GLN A 103 10.15 14.97 7.76
C GLN A 103 10.36 13.80 6.79
N ILE A 104 9.45 12.81 6.79
CA ILE A 104 9.49 11.69 5.85
C ILE A 104 9.37 12.19 4.40
N LEU A 105 8.39 13.06 4.11
CA LEU A 105 8.20 13.61 2.76
C LEU A 105 9.45 14.34 2.25
N VAL A 106 9.99 15.25 3.06
CA VAL A 106 11.19 16.03 2.70
C VAL A 106 12.40 15.12 2.52
N ALA A 107 12.63 14.17 3.44
CA ALA A 107 13.73 13.23 3.33
C ALA A 107 13.60 12.33 2.08
N THR A 108 12.40 11.84 1.75
CA THR A 108 12.17 11.06 0.53
C THR A 108 12.43 11.89 -0.73
N MET A 109 11.98 13.15 -0.76
CA MET A 109 12.27 14.07 -1.86
C MET A 109 13.77 14.29 -2.04
N HIS A 110 14.53 14.47 -0.96
CA HIS A 110 15.99 14.52 -1.02
C HIS A 110 16.63 13.23 -1.55
N SER A 111 16.10 12.07 -1.15
CA SER A 111 16.58 10.78 -1.67
C SER A 111 16.34 10.64 -3.18
N ILE A 112 15.18 11.08 -3.69
CA ILE A 112 14.89 11.07 -5.13
C ILE A 112 15.86 11.96 -5.91
N LEU A 113 16.24 13.12 -5.37
CA LEU A 113 17.21 14.02 -6.03
C LEU A 113 18.58 13.39 -6.26
N ARG A 114 18.94 12.37 -5.46
CA ARG A 114 20.21 11.63 -5.55
C ARG A 114 20.13 10.40 -6.47
N ILE A 115 18.96 10.08 -7.02
CA ILE A 115 18.80 8.99 -7.98
C ILE A 115 19.10 9.52 -9.38
N GLU A 116 20.11 8.97 -10.05
CA GLU A 116 20.57 9.50 -11.34
C GLU A 116 19.49 9.42 -12.42
N THR A 117 18.79 8.28 -12.51
CA THR A 117 17.81 7.93 -13.56
C THR A 117 16.54 8.77 -13.58
N VAL A 118 16.28 9.54 -12.52
CA VAL A 118 15.09 10.40 -12.43
C VAL A 118 15.21 11.59 -13.38
N ASP A 119 14.13 11.88 -14.09
CA ASP A 119 14.05 12.98 -15.05
C ASP A 119 14.46 14.34 -14.44
N LYS A 120 15.18 15.15 -15.24
CA LYS A 120 15.76 16.42 -14.78
C LYS A 120 14.71 17.46 -14.44
N GLU A 121 13.59 17.49 -15.17
CA GLU A 121 12.49 18.43 -14.90
C GLU A 121 11.75 18.02 -13.62
N LEU A 122 11.57 16.71 -13.38
CA LEU A 122 11.03 16.22 -12.10
C LEU A 122 11.94 16.61 -10.92
N LYS A 123 13.27 16.46 -11.04
CA LYS A 123 14.22 16.91 -10.00
C LYS A 123 14.10 18.42 -9.75
N LYS A 124 13.94 19.24 -10.80
CA LYS A 124 13.75 20.69 -10.67
C LYS A 124 12.48 21.03 -9.89
N GLN A 125 11.37 20.36 -10.22
CA GLN A 125 10.09 20.53 -9.52
C GLN A 125 10.21 20.13 -8.03
N ILE A 126 10.89 19.01 -7.72
CA ILE A 126 11.13 18.57 -6.34
C ILE A 126 11.92 19.61 -5.56
N ARG A 127 13.01 20.16 -6.12
CA ARG A 127 13.78 21.23 -5.44
C ARG A 127 12.90 22.45 -5.13
N GLY A 128 12.06 22.85 -6.08
CA GLY A 128 11.11 23.95 -5.88
C GLY A 128 10.07 23.67 -4.80
N LEU A 129 9.67 22.41 -4.60
CA LEU A 129 8.76 22.03 -3.52
C LEU A 129 9.45 22.03 -2.15
N ILE A 130 10.67 21.49 -2.05
CA ILE A 130 11.43 21.48 -0.79
C ILE A 130 11.60 22.91 -0.26
N LEU A 131 11.90 23.89 -1.13
CA LEU A 131 12.04 25.30 -0.75
C LEU A 131 10.76 25.94 -0.19
N ARG A 132 9.59 25.33 -0.43
CA ARG A 132 8.30 25.83 0.05
C ARG A 132 7.89 25.20 1.39
N PHE A 133 8.60 24.19 1.87
CA PHE A 133 8.36 23.67 3.21
C PHE A 133 8.87 24.68 4.25
N PRO A 134 8.17 24.81 5.40
CA PRO A 134 8.74 25.47 6.56
C PRO A 134 9.99 24.72 7.04
N GLU A 135 10.74 25.26 8.01
CA GLU A 135 11.90 24.57 8.58
C GLU A 135 11.50 23.20 9.17
N VAL A 136 11.76 22.15 8.40
CA VAL A 136 11.55 20.76 8.77
C VAL A 136 12.92 20.12 8.94
N SER A 137 13.13 19.48 10.09
CA SER A 137 14.38 18.84 10.44
C SER A 137 14.70 17.71 9.46
N HIS A 138 15.94 17.68 8.96
CA HIS A 138 16.39 16.60 8.09
C HIS A 138 16.61 15.33 8.90
N ILE A 139 15.97 14.22 8.49
CA ILE A 139 16.10 12.91 9.14
C ILE A 139 16.74 11.89 8.18
N ALA A 140 17.49 10.95 8.76
CA ALA A 140 17.88 9.74 8.05
C ALA A 140 16.71 8.75 8.12
N LEU A 141 16.07 8.48 6.97
CA LEU A 141 14.91 7.59 6.91
C LEU A 141 15.25 6.20 7.47
N SER A 142 14.33 5.66 8.24
CA SER A 142 14.39 4.31 8.80
C SER A 142 12.98 3.73 8.89
N LYS A 143 12.85 2.41 8.97
CA LYS A 143 11.55 1.73 9.06
C LYS A 143 10.72 2.23 10.26
N ASN A 144 11.37 2.51 11.38
CA ASN A 144 10.71 3.00 12.60
C ASN A 144 9.98 4.34 12.38
N HIS A 145 10.48 5.21 11.50
CA HIS A 145 9.80 6.47 11.20
C HIS A 145 8.40 6.20 10.61
N PHE A 146 8.30 5.29 9.64
CA PHE A 146 7.01 4.93 9.03
C PHE A 146 6.05 4.24 10.01
N GLU A 147 6.57 3.42 10.93
CA GLU A 147 5.76 2.72 11.94
C GLU A 147 5.27 3.65 13.05
N SER A 148 6.03 4.71 13.37
CA SER A 148 5.66 5.69 14.40
C SER A 148 4.52 6.62 13.98
N VAL A 149 4.24 6.74 12.67
CA VAL A 149 3.21 7.64 12.17
C VAL A 149 1.82 7.12 12.55
N ARG A 150 1.06 7.96 13.26
CA ARG A 150 -0.36 7.73 13.52
C ARG A 150 -1.19 8.65 12.66
N LEU A 151 -1.92 8.07 11.72
CA LEU A 151 -2.81 8.81 10.84
C LEU A 151 -4.17 9.02 11.50
N HIS A 152 -4.63 10.26 11.50
CA HIS A 152 -5.99 10.62 11.89
C HIS A 152 -6.86 10.89 10.65
N ARG A 153 -8.18 10.97 10.84
CA ARG A 153 -9.12 11.20 9.72
C ARG A 153 -8.78 12.46 8.90
N ASN A 154 -8.27 13.50 9.56
CA ASN A 154 -7.90 14.76 8.91
C ASN A 154 -6.63 14.66 8.07
N ASN A 155 -5.79 13.66 8.31
CA ASN A 155 -4.51 13.46 7.62
C ASN A 155 -4.54 12.20 6.73
N GLN A 156 -5.72 11.74 6.30
CA GLN A 156 -5.83 10.54 5.47
C GLN A 156 -5.08 10.66 4.13
N PHE A 157 -4.96 11.87 3.59
CA PHE A 157 -4.21 12.10 2.35
C PHE A 157 -2.70 11.94 2.54
N TYR A 158 -2.16 12.27 3.73
CA TYR A 158 -0.77 11.94 4.06
C TYR A 158 -0.49 10.45 3.96
N GLY A 159 -1.44 9.60 4.36
CA GLY A 159 -1.27 8.15 4.28
C GLY A 159 -0.87 7.66 2.90
N PHE A 160 -1.54 8.16 1.85
CA PHE A 160 -1.21 7.81 0.47
C PHE A 160 0.23 8.18 0.11
N LEU A 161 0.66 9.40 0.44
CA LEU A 161 2.02 9.85 0.12
C LEU A 161 3.08 9.16 0.97
N LEU A 162 2.76 8.78 2.21
CA LEU A 162 3.64 8.01 3.07
C LEU A 162 3.81 6.57 2.57
N ASP A 163 2.75 5.95 2.03
CA ASP A 163 2.84 4.64 1.39
C ASP A 163 3.77 4.68 0.17
N VAL A 164 3.66 5.74 -0.64
CA VAL A 164 4.59 6.01 -1.76
C VAL A 164 6.02 6.22 -1.25
N CYS A 165 6.21 7.05 -0.23
CA CYS A 165 7.51 7.27 0.40
C CYS A 165 8.14 5.98 0.93
N LYS A 166 7.32 5.08 1.48
CA LYS A 166 7.75 3.79 1.98
C LYS A 166 8.22 2.87 0.86
N ILE A 167 7.49 2.79 -0.25
CA ILE A 167 7.94 2.03 -1.43
C ILE A 167 9.27 2.59 -1.94
N ILE A 168 9.40 3.90 -2.07
CA ILE A 168 10.64 4.53 -2.52
C ILE A 168 11.79 4.18 -1.57
N PHE A 169 11.58 4.32 -0.27
CA PHE A 169 12.58 3.98 0.75
C PHE A 169 13.02 2.51 0.66
N ASP A 170 12.06 1.58 0.56
CA ASP A 170 12.34 0.14 0.46
C ASP A 170 12.95 -0.27 -0.90
N SER A 171 12.98 0.64 -1.87
CA SER A 171 13.46 0.41 -3.24
C SER A 171 14.74 1.17 -3.56
N ILE A 172 15.29 1.95 -2.64
CA ILE A 172 16.55 2.68 -2.82
C ILE A 172 17.71 1.84 -2.27
N LEU A 173 18.77 1.70 -3.08
CA LEU A 173 20.06 1.16 -2.65
C LEU A 173 21.19 2.18 -2.90
N PRO A 174 22.27 2.14 -2.09
CA PRO A 174 23.51 2.85 -2.42
C PRO A 174 24.01 2.45 -3.82
N ALA A 175 24.38 3.42 -4.65
CA ALA A 175 25.04 3.19 -5.92
C ALA A 175 26.57 3.06 -5.74
N GLU A 176 27.28 2.72 -6.82
CA GLU A 176 28.75 2.58 -6.83
C GLU A 176 29.45 3.91 -6.49
N ASN A 177 28.86 5.04 -6.89
CA ASN A 177 29.35 6.37 -6.57
C ASN A 177 28.90 6.81 -5.16
N LYS A 178 29.84 7.37 -4.40
CA LYS A 178 29.56 7.88 -3.05
C LYS A 178 28.50 8.99 -3.09
N GLY A 179 27.38 8.74 -2.44
CA GLY A 179 26.29 9.71 -2.29
C GLY A 179 25.16 9.59 -3.33
N GLU A 180 25.30 8.68 -4.30
CA GLU A 180 24.26 8.38 -5.28
C GLU A 180 23.43 7.17 -4.86
N TYR A 181 22.18 7.17 -5.30
CA TYR A 181 21.23 6.09 -5.05
C TYR A 181 20.79 5.45 -6.37
N SER A 182 20.61 4.14 -6.35
CA SER A 182 19.94 3.38 -7.41
C SER A 182 18.55 2.98 -6.95
N PHE A 183 17.58 2.98 -7.88
CA PHE A 183 16.22 2.55 -7.61
C PHE A 183 16.01 1.13 -8.15
N ILE A 184 15.66 0.19 -7.27
CA ILE A 184 15.21 -1.15 -7.66
C ILE A 184 13.74 -1.09 -8.02
N ASP A 185 13.44 -1.47 -9.24
CA ASP A 185 12.07 -1.70 -9.68
C ASP A 185 11.42 -2.85 -8.90
N PHE A 186 10.47 -2.52 -8.02
CA PHE A 186 9.77 -3.49 -7.19
C PHE A 186 8.89 -4.46 -8.01
N THR A 187 8.56 -4.13 -9.26
CA THR A 187 7.74 -5.01 -10.11
C THR A 187 8.48 -6.30 -10.49
N LYS A 188 9.81 -6.32 -10.34
CA LYS A 188 10.64 -7.52 -10.55
C LYS A 188 10.55 -8.51 -9.39
N ASP A 189 10.09 -8.06 -8.22
CA ASP A 189 9.87 -8.88 -7.02
C ASP A 189 8.44 -9.46 -7.06
N GLU A 190 8.36 -10.76 -7.35
CA GLU A 190 7.09 -11.48 -7.45
C GLU A 190 6.30 -11.45 -6.15
N ARG A 191 6.96 -11.44 -4.98
CA ARG A 191 6.29 -11.42 -3.68
C ARG A 191 5.61 -10.08 -3.45
N LYS A 192 6.30 -8.97 -3.74
CA LYS A 192 5.72 -7.62 -3.63
C LYS A 192 4.57 -7.44 -4.62
N MET A 193 4.73 -7.92 -5.86
CA MET A 193 3.67 -7.87 -6.86
C MET A 193 2.46 -8.74 -6.51
N ASN A 194 2.67 -9.91 -5.91
CA ASN A 194 1.58 -10.75 -5.41
C ASN A 194 0.77 -10.04 -4.33
N GLN A 195 1.44 -9.45 -3.34
CA GLN A 195 0.77 -8.68 -2.30
C GLN A 195 0.02 -7.47 -2.89
N LEU A 196 0.63 -6.75 -3.83
CA LEU A 196 -0.03 -5.64 -4.52
C LEU A 196 -1.30 -6.10 -5.24
N PHE A 197 -1.20 -7.19 -5.99
CA PHE A 197 -2.33 -7.74 -6.76
C PHE A 197 -3.46 -8.24 -5.84
N GLU A 198 -3.15 -8.96 -4.76
CA GLU A 198 -4.14 -9.40 -3.77
C GLU A 198 -4.88 -8.20 -3.14
N HIS A 199 -4.16 -7.15 -2.74
CA HIS A 199 -4.77 -5.94 -2.16
C HIS A 199 -5.60 -5.16 -3.20
N PHE A 200 -5.10 -5.07 -4.43
CA PHE A 200 -5.79 -4.47 -5.55
C PHE A 200 -7.15 -5.14 -5.77
N ILE A 201 -7.18 -6.47 -5.99
CA ILE A 201 -8.41 -7.21 -6.28
C ILE A 201 -9.40 -7.10 -5.11
N PHE A 202 -8.90 -7.20 -3.87
CA PHE A 202 -9.74 -7.05 -2.69
C PHE A 202 -10.44 -5.68 -2.64
N ASN A 203 -9.68 -4.59 -2.77
CA ASN A 203 -10.25 -3.24 -2.69
C ASN A 203 -11.09 -2.91 -3.93
N PHE A 204 -10.72 -3.43 -5.11
CA PHE A 204 -11.52 -3.31 -6.33
C PHE A 204 -12.93 -3.85 -6.10
N TYR A 205 -13.07 -5.11 -5.69
CA TYR A 205 -14.39 -5.68 -5.46
C TYR A 205 -15.12 -5.05 -4.28
N ARG A 206 -14.40 -4.66 -3.22
CA ARG A 206 -15.02 -3.96 -2.08
C ARG A 206 -15.66 -2.64 -2.49
N GLN A 207 -15.03 -1.89 -3.41
CA GLN A 207 -15.55 -0.63 -3.91
C GLN A 207 -16.73 -0.82 -4.87
N HIS A 208 -16.56 -1.70 -5.86
CA HIS A 208 -17.55 -1.90 -6.94
C HIS A 208 -18.76 -2.74 -6.51
N TYR A 209 -18.62 -3.58 -5.49
CA TYR A 209 -19.70 -4.42 -4.93
C TYR A 209 -20.11 -3.97 -3.53
N SER A 210 -20.31 -2.66 -3.33
CA SER A 210 -20.65 -2.07 -2.03
C SER A 210 -21.92 -2.61 -1.36
N LYS A 211 -22.86 -3.16 -2.15
CA LYS A 211 -24.08 -3.82 -1.65
C LYS A 211 -23.87 -5.29 -1.25
N SER A 212 -22.71 -5.86 -1.54
CA SER A 212 -22.33 -7.24 -1.19
C SER A 212 -21.34 -7.22 -0.03
N GLN A 213 -21.26 -8.33 0.71
CA GLN A 213 -20.29 -8.44 1.79
C GLN A 213 -18.95 -8.91 1.23
N VAL A 214 -18.02 -7.99 1.05
CA VAL A 214 -16.63 -8.26 0.62
C VAL A 214 -15.71 -8.24 1.83
N ARG A 215 -15.07 -9.37 2.14
CA ARG A 215 -14.23 -9.53 3.35
C ARG A 215 -13.10 -10.53 3.13
N ARG A 216 -12.15 -10.56 4.07
CA ARG A 216 -11.16 -11.63 4.20
C ARG A 216 -11.60 -12.54 5.33
N ASP A 217 -11.93 -13.78 5.03
CA ASP A 217 -12.46 -14.73 6.00
C ASP A 217 -11.36 -15.61 6.58
N HIS A 218 -11.51 -15.95 7.86
CA HIS A 218 -10.76 -17.02 8.50
C HIS A 218 -11.64 -18.27 8.49
N ILE A 219 -11.24 -19.26 7.70
CA ILE A 219 -11.94 -20.54 7.63
C ILE A 219 -11.30 -21.47 8.67
N LYS A 220 -12.13 -22.08 9.52
CA LYS A 220 -11.65 -23.07 10.48
C LYS A 220 -11.45 -24.41 9.77
N TRP A 221 -10.37 -25.11 10.10
CA TRP A 221 -10.21 -26.51 9.70
C TRP A 221 -11.28 -27.36 10.36
N GLN A 222 -11.88 -28.27 9.59
CA GLN A 222 -12.88 -29.22 10.07
C GLN A 222 -12.25 -30.50 10.65
N PHE A 223 -10.96 -30.45 10.98
CA PHE A 223 -10.26 -31.58 11.60
C PHE A 223 -10.80 -31.82 13.02
N THR A 224 -10.94 -33.09 13.39
CA THR A 224 -11.21 -33.48 14.77
C THR A 224 -9.88 -33.78 15.46
N SER A 225 -9.70 -33.28 16.68
CA SER A 225 -8.56 -33.63 17.52
C SER A 225 -9.05 -34.22 18.84
N THR A 226 -8.29 -35.14 19.41
CA THR A 226 -8.52 -35.66 20.77
C THR A 226 -7.98 -34.70 21.85
N ASN A 227 -7.21 -33.68 21.47
CA ASN A 227 -6.62 -32.70 22.38
C ASN A 227 -6.81 -31.27 21.86
N ASP A 228 -7.43 -30.40 22.66
CA ASP A 228 -7.83 -29.04 22.26
C ASP A 228 -6.65 -28.11 21.95
N ILE A 229 -5.46 -28.41 22.50
CA ILE A 229 -4.26 -27.59 22.29
C ILE A 229 -3.72 -27.73 20.85
N ASP A 230 -4.02 -28.85 20.18
CA ASP A 230 -3.42 -29.20 18.89
C ASP A 230 -3.88 -28.26 17.76
N HIS A 231 -5.08 -27.70 17.88
CA HIS A 231 -5.60 -26.71 16.93
C HIS A 231 -4.76 -25.43 16.85
N LYS A 232 -3.89 -25.14 17.84
CA LYS A 232 -2.98 -23.99 17.81
C LYS A 232 -1.79 -24.17 16.85
N TYR A 233 -1.46 -25.41 16.48
CA TYR A 233 -0.32 -25.70 15.60
C TYR A 233 -0.70 -25.76 14.12
N ILE A 234 -1.99 -25.71 13.79
CA ILE A 234 -2.48 -25.80 12.42
C ILE A 234 -2.50 -24.39 11.81
N PRO A 235 -1.99 -24.19 10.57
CA PRO A 235 -1.99 -22.89 9.93
C PRO A 235 -3.41 -22.36 9.75
N GLN A 236 -3.60 -21.05 9.90
CA GLN A 236 -4.89 -20.42 9.66
C GLN A 236 -5.19 -20.36 8.15
N MET A 237 -6.38 -20.78 7.74
CA MET A 237 -6.87 -20.55 6.37
C MET A 237 -7.46 -19.15 6.29
N LYS A 238 -6.78 -18.25 5.58
CA LYS A 238 -7.23 -16.89 5.35
C LYS A 238 -7.47 -16.67 3.87
N THR A 239 -8.69 -16.32 3.49
CA THR A 239 -9.02 -16.02 2.09
C THR A 239 -8.51 -14.64 1.68
N ASP A 240 -8.11 -14.52 0.42
CA ASP A 240 -7.70 -13.22 -0.15
C ASP A 240 -8.92 -12.32 -0.35
N ILE A 241 -9.99 -12.87 -0.95
CA ILE A 241 -11.30 -12.23 -1.08
C ILE A 241 -12.41 -13.27 -0.90
N THR A 242 -13.36 -13.00 -0.01
CA THR A 242 -14.67 -13.66 0.04
C THR A 242 -15.74 -12.63 -0.27
N ILE A 243 -16.65 -12.98 -1.17
CA ILE A 243 -17.80 -12.17 -1.57
C ILE A 243 -19.06 -12.96 -1.31
N GLU A 244 -19.95 -12.42 -0.50
CA GLU A 244 -21.28 -12.97 -0.26
C GLU A 244 -22.34 -12.02 -0.84
N ARG A 245 -23.15 -12.56 -1.76
CA ARG A 245 -24.21 -11.85 -2.47
C ARG A 245 -25.40 -12.77 -2.66
N ASN A 246 -26.60 -12.34 -2.23
CA ASN A 246 -27.85 -13.07 -2.41
C ASN A 246 -27.79 -14.54 -1.92
N GLY A 247 -27.10 -14.80 -0.81
CA GLY A 247 -26.93 -16.16 -0.26
C GLY A 247 -25.90 -17.03 -0.99
N GLN A 248 -25.25 -16.52 -2.05
CA GLN A 248 -24.17 -17.20 -2.74
C GLN A 248 -22.81 -16.68 -2.25
N LYS A 249 -21.94 -17.61 -1.88
CA LYS A 249 -20.57 -17.33 -1.44
C LYS A 249 -19.58 -17.60 -2.58
N THR A 250 -18.71 -16.64 -2.85
CA THR A 250 -17.60 -16.77 -3.80
C THR A 250 -16.29 -16.49 -3.08
N ILE A 251 -15.35 -17.42 -3.19
CA ILE A 251 -13.98 -17.27 -2.67
C ILE A 251 -13.07 -17.06 -3.88
N ILE A 252 -12.29 -15.97 -3.86
CA ILE A 252 -11.30 -15.66 -4.88
C ILE A 252 -9.93 -15.75 -4.21
N ASP A 253 -9.06 -16.57 -4.78
CA ASP A 253 -7.64 -16.60 -4.44
C ASP A 253 -6.88 -15.95 -5.61
N ALA A 254 -6.24 -14.82 -5.33
CA ALA A 254 -5.57 -14.00 -6.31
C ALA A 254 -4.07 -14.27 -6.20
N LYS A 255 -3.41 -14.53 -7.33
CA LYS A 255 -1.98 -14.85 -7.33
C LYS A 255 -1.27 -14.18 -8.49
N TYR A 256 -0.11 -13.59 -8.21
CA TYR A 256 0.77 -13.02 -9.22
C TYR A 256 1.97 -13.93 -9.44
N TYR A 257 2.22 -14.29 -10.69
CA TYR A 257 3.42 -14.99 -11.12
C TYR A 257 3.95 -14.35 -12.40
N LYS A 258 5.27 -14.37 -12.59
CA LYS A 258 5.85 -13.97 -13.89
C LYS A 258 5.35 -14.84 -15.04
N GLU A 259 5.20 -16.14 -14.79
CA GLU A 259 4.58 -17.11 -15.68
C GLU A 259 3.27 -17.60 -15.06
N THR A 260 2.16 -17.28 -15.73
CA THR A 260 0.79 -17.56 -15.25
C THR A 260 0.53 -19.06 -15.11
N LEU A 261 1.00 -19.88 -16.05
CA LEU A 261 0.90 -21.34 -16.03
C LEU A 261 2.29 -21.96 -16.01
N SER A 262 2.43 -23.13 -15.40
CA SER A 262 3.68 -23.90 -15.43
C SER A 262 3.73 -24.77 -16.69
N SER A 263 4.81 -24.67 -17.45
CA SER A 263 5.09 -25.52 -18.61
C SER A 263 5.68 -26.85 -18.13
N PHE A 264 4.97 -27.97 -18.34
CA PHE A 264 5.54 -29.30 -18.14
C PHE A 264 5.22 -30.14 -19.38
N TYR A 265 6.25 -30.54 -20.13
CA TYR A 265 6.14 -31.27 -21.41
C TYR A 265 5.11 -30.64 -22.37
N ASP A 266 5.36 -29.40 -22.81
CA ASP A 266 4.55 -28.65 -23.80
C ASP A 266 3.06 -28.43 -23.50
N THR A 267 2.60 -28.74 -22.27
CA THR A 267 1.24 -28.45 -21.82
C THR A 267 1.26 -27.45 -20.67
N GLU A 268 0.54 -26.35 -20.85
CA GLU A 268 0.37 -25.32 -19.83
C GLU A 268 -0.60 -25.82 -18.75
N LYS A 269 -0.15 -25.93 -17.50
CA LYS A 269 -0.96 -26.39 -16.37
C LYS A 269 -1.07 -25.33 -15.28
N VAL A 270 -2.21 -25.35 -14.61
CA VAL A 270 -2.47 -24.53 -13.42
C VAL A 270 -1.56 -25.02 -12.30
N LYS A 271 -0.96 -24.08 -11.56
CA LYS A 271 -0.08 -24.42 -10.44
C LYS A 271 -0.87 -25.17 -9.37
N SER A 272 -0.46 -26.42 -9.10
CA SER A 272 -1.15 -27.34 -8.21
C SER A 272 -1.34 -26.78 -6.81
N VAL A 273 -0.35 -26.05 -6.29
CA VAL A 273 -0.40 -25.40 -4.97
C VAL A 273 -1.63 -24.49 -4.82
N ASN A 274 -1.94 -23.69 -5.84
CA ASN A 274 -3.08 -22.77 -5.81
C ASN A 274 -4.40 -23.53 -5.89
N LEU A 275 -4.44 -24.59 -6.72
CA LEU A 275 -5.60 -25.46 -6.82
C LEU A 275 -5.88 -26.16 -5.48
N TYR A 276 -4.84 -26.66 -4.79
CA TYR A 276 -4.97 -27.26 -3.46
C TYR A 276 -5.43 -26.24 -2.42
N GLN A 277 -4.93 -25.01 -2.48
CA GLN A 277 -5.33 -23.93 -1.59
C GLN A 277 -6.82 -23.59 -1.74
N ILE A 278 -7.28 -23.26 -2.96
CA ILE A 278 -8.71 -22.95 -3.17
C ILE A 278 -9.60 -24.14 -2.84
N PHE A 279 -9.15 -25.36 -3.13
CA PHE A 279 -9.90 -26.57 -2.80
C PHE A 279 -10.04 -26.77 -1.28
N SER A 280 -8.97 -26.55 -0.52
CA SER A 280 -9.02 -26.61 0.95
C SER A 280 -10.01 -25.59 1.53
N TYR A 281 -10.10 -24.39 0.95
CA TYR A 281 -11.10 -23.40 1.33
C TYR A 281 -12.52 -23.89 1.07
N LEU A 282 -12.79 -24.42 -0.13
CA LEU A 282 -14.12 -24.89 -0.52
C LEU A 282 -14.64 -26.04 0.34
N LEU A 283 -13.76 -26.96 0.73
CA LEU A 283 -14.13 -28.09 1.59
C LEU A 283 -14.40 -27.66 3.04
N ASN A 284 -13.55 -26.80 3.61
CA ASN A 284 -13.61 -26.45 5.03
C ASN A 284 -14.60 -25.32 5.36
N GLN A 285 -15.00 -24.51 4.36
CA GLN A 285 -15.96 -23.42 4.57
C GLN A 285 -17.41 -23.89 4.76
N ARG A 286 -17.70 -25.18 4.57
CA ARG A 286 -19.04 -25.75 4.77
C ARG A 286 -19.45 -25.57 6.23
N ASP A 287 -20.52 -24.82 6.47
CA ASP A 287 -21.04 -24.50 7.82
C ASP A 287 -22.45 -25.07 8.05
N GLY A 288 -22.91 -25.94 7.15
CA GLY A 288 -24.24 -26.57 7.20
C GLY A 288 -25.35 -25.76 6.56
N THR A 289 -25.10 -24.54 6.08
CA THR A 289 -26.07 -23.74 5.32
C THR A 289 -26.14 -24.17 3.85
N GLU A 290 -27.30 -24.02 3.19
CA GLU A 290 -27.43 -24.27 1.74
C GLU A 290 -26.47 -23.41 0.89
N GLY A 291 -26.23 -22.16 1.32
CA GLY A 291 -25.29 -21.24 0.66
C GLY A 291 -23.85 -21.76 0.67
N SER A 292 -23.42 -22.40 1.76
CA SER A 292 -22.10 -23.04 1.86
C SER A 292 -21.97 -24.30 0.99
N SER A 293 -23.08 -24.91 0.58
CA SER A 293 -23.06 -26.13 -0.24
C SER A 293 -22.78 -25.86 -1.73
N LYS A 294 -22.84 -24.60 -2.18
CA LYS A 294 -22.63 -24.18 -3.57
C LYS A 294 -21.57 -23.09 -3.72
N THR A 295 -20.67 -22.97 -2.74
CA THR A 295 -19.61 -21.96 -2.76
C THR A 295 -18.77 -22.07 -4.03
N LYS A 296 -18.61 -20.95 -4.73
CA LYS A 296 -17.81 -20.82 -5.96
C LYS A 296 -16.38 -20.49 -5.61
N GLY A 297 -15.41 -21.23 -6.17
CA GLY A 297 -13.99 -20.91 -6.10
C GLY A 297 -13.52 -20.23 -7.38
N ILE A 298 -12.74 -19.16 -7.27
CA ILE A 298 -12.07 -18.53 -8.41
C ILE A 298 -10.57 -18.43 -8.12
N LEU A 299 -9.75 -18.97 -9.01
CA LEU A 299 -8.34 -18.63 -9.11
C LEU A 299 -8.21 -17.48 -10.10
N LEU A 300 -7.67 -16.35 -9.63
CA LEU A 300 -7.49 -15.15 -10.45
C LEU A 300 -6.00 -14.84 -10.62
N TYR A 301 -5.55 -14.81 -11.87
CA TYR A 301 -4.18 -14.46 -12.22
C TYR A 301 -4.10 -13.23 -13.12
N PRO A 302 -3.10 -12.37 -12.96
CA PRO A 302 -2.74 -11.44 -14.00
C PRO A 302 -2.02 -12.17 -15.14
N THR A 303 -2.19 -11.66 -16.35
CA THR A 303 -1.42 -12.04 -17.53
C THR A 303 -1.06 -10.79 -18.33
N ILE A 304 -0.13 -10.95 -19.28
CA ILE A 304 0.18 -9.93 -20.30
C ILE A 304 0.08 -10.47 -21.73
N ASP A 305 -0.23 -11.78 -21.86
CA ASP A 305 -0.16 -12.48 -23.14
C ASP A 305 -1.47 -13.22 -23.44
N LYS A 306 -1.84 -14.21 -22.60
CA LYS A 306 -2.92 -15.16 -22.93
C LYS A 306 -3.99 -15.20 -21.86
N GLU A 307 -5.23 -14.98 -22.29
CA GLU A 307 -6.38 -15.08 -21.42
C GLU A 307 -6.85 -16.53 -21.21
N TYR A 308 -7.13 -16.88 -19.96
CA TYR A 308 -7.77 -18.13 -19.57
C TYR A 308 -9.15 -17.86 -18.97
N ASN A 309 -10.10 -18.69 -19.38
CA ASN A 309 -11.47 -18.72 -18.88
C ASN A 309 -11.92 -20.17 -18.76
N LEU A 310 -11.40 -20.85 -17.74
CA LEU A 310 -11.65 -22.28 -17.52
C LEU A 310 -12.69 -22.45 -16.41
N VAL A 311 -13.57 -23.42 -16.61
CA VAL A 311 -14.63 -23.77 -15.66
C VAL A 311 -14.58 -25.26 -15.38
N TYR A 312 -14.47 -25.60 -14.11
CA TYR A 312 -14.50 -26.95 -13.58
C TYR A 312 -15.60 -27.05 -12.53
N GLN A 313 -16.01 -28.28 -12.23
CA GLN A 313 -17.00 -28.57 -11.21
C GLN A 313 -16.46 -29.68 -10.32
N TYR A 314 -16.53 -29.47 -9.01
CA TYR A 314 -16.31 -30.52 -8.02
C TYR A 314 -17.52 -30.61 -7.11
N ASP A 315 -18.24 -31.74 -7.14
CA ASP A 315 -19.52 -31.90 -6.44
C ASP A 315 -20.47 -30.74 -6.79
N LYS A 316 -20.91 -29.94 -5.81
CA LYS A 316 -21.74 -28.74 -6.01
C LYS A 316 -20.93 -27.43 -6.10
N HIS A 317 -19.61 -27.50 -6.03
CA HIS A 317 -18.72 -26.34 -6.06
C HIS A 317 -18.17 -26.07 -7.47
N PRO A 318 -18.56 -24.96 -8.11
CA PRO A 318 -17.90 -24.52 -9.34
C PRO A 318 -16.53 -23.95 -9.01
N ILE A 319 -15.50 -24.37 -9.75
CA ILE A 319 -14.12 -23.88 -9.66
C ILE A 319 -13.79 -23.21 -10.98
N GLN A 320 -13.47 -21.92 -10.96
CA GLN A 320 -13.15 -21.15 -12.15
C GLN A 320 -11.70 -20.70 -12.11
N ILE A 321 -11.08 -20.65 -13.29
CA ILE A 321 -9.74 -20.12 -13.46
C ILE A 321 -9.84 -18.99 -14.46
N ARG A 322 -9.54 -17.79 -13.99
CA ARG A 322 -9.70 -16.55 -14.73
C ARG A 322 -8.38 -15.82 -14.78
N THR A 323 -8.12 -15.20 -15.91
CA THR A 323 -7.06 -14.19 -16.01
C THR A 323 -7.62 -12.81 -16.30
N VAL A 324 -6.82 -11.81 -15.94
CA VAL A 324 -6.97 -10.41 -16.32
C VAL A 324 -5.69 -9.94 -17.00
N ASP A 325 -5.80 -9.45 -18.24
CA ASP A 325 -4.66 -8.91 -18.97
C ASP A 325 -4.35 -7.49 -18.49
N LEU A 326 -3.21 -7.32 -17.82
CA LEU A 326 -2.77 -6.04 -17.28
C LEU A 326 -2.03 -5.16 -18.30
N ASN A 327 -1.86 -5.62 -19.54
CA ASN A 327 -1.23 -4.87 -20.62
C ASN A 327 -2.24 -4.03 -21.44
N GLN A 328 -3.53 -4.11 -21.11
CA GLN A 328 -4.59 -3.38 -21.81
C GLN A 328 -4.88 -2.02 -21.18
N HIS A 329 -5.66 -1.20 -21.88
CA HIS A 329 -6.16 0.04 -21.32
C HIS A 329 -7.00 -0.23 -20.05
N TRP A 330 -6.87 0.64 -19.04
CA TRP A 330 -7.45 0.44 -17.71
C TRP A 330 -8.95 0.13 -17.72
N THR A 331 -9.72 0.76 -18.62
CA THR A 331 -11.17 0.51 -18.74
C THR A 331 -11.48 -0.96 -19.09
N LEU A 332 -10.68 -1.59 -19.94
CA LEU A 332 -10.85 -3.00 -20.31
C LEU A 332 -10.52 -3.94 -19.13
N ILE A 333 -9.53 -3.57 -18.31
CA ILE A 333 -9.19 -4.27 -17.07
C ILE A 333 -10.37 -4.23 -16.10
N GLU A 334 -10.96 -3.05 -15.89
CA GLU A 334 -12.13 -2.89 -15.01
C GLU A 334 -13.33 -3.70 -15.52
N GLU A 335 -13.65 -3.60 -16.81
CA GLU A 335 -14.73 -4.38 -17.43
C GLU A 335 -14.52 -5.89 -17.28
N ARG A 336 -13.28 -6.36 -17.48
CA ARG A 336 -12.92 -7.77 -17.31
C ARG A 336 -13.14 -8.25 -15.89
N LEU A 337 -12.70 -7.48 -14.89
CA LEU A 337 -12.91 -7.82 -13.48
C LEU A 337 -14.40 -7.83 -13.11
N MET A 338 -15.18 -6.88 -13.63
CA MET A 338 -16.64 -6.89 -13.43
C MET A 338 -17.31 -8.13 -14.04
N LYS A 339 -16.86 -8.56 -15.22
CA LYS A 339 -17.37 -9.77 -15.92
C LYS A 339 -17.02 -11.08 -15.21
N ILE A 340 -15.99 -11.14 -14.36
CA ILE A 340 -15.62 -12.38 -13.63
C ILE A 340 -16.65 -12.77 -12.55
N LEU A 341 -17.36 -11.78 -12.01
CA LEU A 341 -18.38 -11.94 -10.98
C LEU A 341 -19.82 -11.73 -11.47
N SER A 342 -19.97 -11.32 -12.73
CA SER A 342 -21.25 -11.38 -13.44
C SER A 342 -21.59 -12.85 -13.74
#